data_AF-A0A960PII0-F1
#
_entry.id   AF-A0A960PII0-F1
#
_cell.length_a   1.000
_cell.length_b   1.000
_cell.length_c   1.000
_cell.angle_alpha   90.00
_cell.angle_beta   90.00
_cell.angle_gamma   90.00
#
_symmetry.space_group_name_H-M   'P 1'
#
loop_
_entity.id
_entity.type
_entity.pdbx_description
1 polymer ?
#
loop_
_entity_poly.entity_id
_entity_poly.type
_entity_poly.pdbx_seq_one_letter_code
_entity_poly.pdbx_strand_id
1 'polypeptide(L)'
;MTTATTTPAGVRPGIRSLRERLRGNALGERGAAAAKAVMRRYGIATASHRPPPELLIVGAKRGGTTSLWQYLAEHPGMLAQFPTPNSKGTYFLSEEWHRGEAWWRSHFASRRVRARARARLGYAPVTGESSPYDLYHPLAPARAAEVAPDALIVAVLRNPVDRAFSHYKERRRHTETLSFADAIEAEPARTEGETERILADPAYLSFAHRHQSYVDQGRYAPMLQRWFDAFGRDRVLVVTAEEFYADP
;
A
#
# COMPACT_ATOMS: atom_id res chain seq x y z
N MET A 1 -60.39 43.14 13.92
CA MET A 1 -59.01 43.68 13.82
C MET A 1 -58.08 42.49 13.64
N THR A 2 -57.64 42.33 12.41
CA THR A 2 -57.01 41.14 11.84
C THR A 2 -55.51 41.28 11.96
N THR A 3 -54.84 40.46 12.77
CA THR A 3 -53.38 40.44 12.86
C THR A 3 -52.82 39.44 11.85
N ALA A 4 -52.11 39.98 10.86
CA ALA A 4 -51.53 39.27 9.74
C ALA A 4 -50.35 38.38 10.16
N THR A 5 -50.40 37.12 9.75
CA THR A 5 -49.28 36.18 9.77
C THR A 5 -48.39 36.46 8.56
N THR A 6 -47.17 36.94 8.77
CA THR A 6 -46.19 37.17 7.70
C THR A 6 -45.44 35.89 7.37
N THR A 7 -45.74 35.31 6.22
CA THR A 7 -44.96 34.25 5.56
C THR A 7 -43.63 34.82 5.05
N PRO A 8 -42.46 34.20 5.30
CA PRO A 8 -41.22 34.60 4.64
C PRO A 8 -41.16 34.02 3.21
N ALA A 9 -40.63 34.85 2.33
CA ALA A 9 -40.57 34.69 0.88
C ALA A 9 -39.76 33.49 0.39
N GLY A 10 -40.13 33.03 -0.81
CA GLY A 10 -39.58 31.87 -1.51
C GLY A 10 -38.07 31.88 -1.69
N VAL A 11 -37.46 30.74 -1.36
CA VAL A 11 -36.07 30.40 -1.70
C VAL A 11 -36.02 30.01 -3.18
N ARG A 12 -35.23 30.76 -3.96
CA ARG A 12 -35.00 30.56 -5.39
C ARG A 12 -34.51 29.12 -5.68
N PRO A 13 -35.09 28.40 -6.67
CA PRO A 13 -34.65 27.07 -7.03
C PRO A 13 -33.42 27.17 -7.94
N GLY A 14 -32.25 27.24 -7.35
CA GLY A 14 -31.00 27.27 -8.11
C GLY A 14 -29.82 27.10 -7.19
N ILE A 15 -29.27 25.88 -7.16
CA ILE A 15 -27.94 25.43 -6.65
C ILE A 15 -27.98 23.94 -6.22
N ARG A 16 -29.15 23.28 -6.18
CA ARG A 16 -29.19 21.82 -5.93
C ARG A 16 -28.84 20.93 -7.14
N SER A 17 -28.77 21.46 -8.36
CA SER A 17 -28.74 20.61 -9.57
C SER A 17 -27.40 20.42 -10.28
N LEU A 18 -26.25 20.87 -9.75
CA LEU A 18 -24.96 20.60 -10.42
C LEU A 18 -24.30 19.30 -9.94
N ARG A 19 -24.34 19.03 -8.63
CA ARG A 19 -23.79 17.79 -8.04
C ARG A 19 -24.57 16.53 -8.40
N GLU A 20 -25.89 16.66 -8.58
CA GLU A 20 -26.75 15.53 -8.99
C GLU A 20 -26.64 15.25 -10.51
N ARG A 21 -26.43 16.29 -11.33
CA ARG A 21 -26.24 16.13 -12.80
C ARG A 21 -24.89 15.51 -13.18
N LEU A 22 -23.88 15.57 -12.32
CA LEU A 22 -22.58 14.93 -12.55
C LEU A 22 -22.53 13.45 -12.16
N ARG A 23 -23.60 12.91 -11.55
CA ARG A 23 -23.67 11.47 -11.16
C ARG A 23 -24.14 10.55 -12.29
N GLY A 24 -24.61 11.09 -13.41
CA GLY A 24 -25.00 10.32 -14.59
C GLY A 24 -24.15 10.71 -15.79
N ASN A 25 -23.07 9.97 -16.06
CA ASN A 25 -22.51 9.95 -17.42
C ASN A 25 -21.50 8.81 -17.62
N ALA A 26 -21.72 8.00 -18.65
CA ALA A 26 -20.71 7.06 -19.17
C ALA A 26 -19.44 7.76 -19.70
N LEU A 27 -19.50 9.08 -19.88
CA LEU A 27 -18.35 9.98 -20.11
C LEU A 27 -17.49 10.22 -18.85
N GLY A 28 -18.05 10.04 -17.65
CA GLY A 28 -17.36 10.28 -16.38
C GLY A 28 -16.28 9.24 -16.09
N GLU A 29 -16.57 7.95 -16.31
CA GLU A 29 -15.60 6.86 -16.10
C GLU A 29 -14.51 6.85 -17.17
N ARG A 30 -14.90 6.99 -18.45
CA ARG A 30 -13.94 7.07 -19.56
C ARG A 30 -13.04 8.31 -19.46
N GLY A 31 -13.61 9.46 -19.07
CA GLY A 31 -12.86 10.68 -18.83
C GLY A 31 -11.89 10.57 -17.65
N ALA A 32 -12.34 10.00 -16.53
CA ALA A 32 -11.49 9.76 -15.36
C ALA A 32 -10.35 8.76 -15.68
N ALA A 33 -10.65 7.70 -16.43
CA ALA A 33 -9.64 6.72 -16.87
C ALA A 33 -8.60 7.36 -17.80
N ALA A 34 -9.04 8.19 -18.75
CA ALA A 34 -8.16 8.93 -19.64
C ALA A 34 -7.27 9.92 -18.88
N ALA A 35 -7.84 10.68 -17.92
CA ALA A 35 -7.09 11.58 -17.06
C ALA A 35 -6.04 10.84 -16.23
N LYS A 36 -6.40 9.70 -15.63
CA LYS A 36 -5.47 8.85 -14.88
C LYS A 36 -4.35 8.30 -15.76
N ALA A 37 -4.65 7.92 -17.01
CA ALA A 37 -3.66 7.46 -17.97
C ALA A 37 -2.67 8.56 -18.36
N VAL A 38 -3.16 9.79 -18.62
CA VAL A 38 -2.32 10.96 -18.90
C VAL A 38 -1.41 11.26 -17.70
N MET A 39 -1.97 11.28 -16.49
CA MET A 39 -1.21 11.52 -15.26
C MET A 39 -0.14 10.45 -15.04
N ARG A 40 -0.45 9.17 -15.31
CA ARG A 40 0.53 8.07 -15.22
C ARG A 40 1.65 8.23 -16.24
N ARG A 41 1.34 8.60 -17.49
CA ARG A 41 2.36 8.89 -18.52
C ARG A 41 3.26 10.06 -18.11
N TYR A 42 2.67 11.13 -17.59
CA TYR A 42 3.41 12.25 -17.02
C TYR A 42 4.30 11.81 -15.85
N GLY A 43 3.79 10.97 -14.95
CA GLY A 43 4.54 10.40 -13.84
C GLY A 43 5.79 9.66 -14.33
N ILE A 44 5.63 8.75 -15.28
CA ILE A 44 6.74 7.96 -15.88
C ILE A 44 7.73 8.88 -16.59
N ALA A 45 7.25 9.82 -17.42
CA ALA A 45 8.10 10.77 -18.14
C ALA A 45 8.90 11.69 -17.20
N THR A 46 8.44 11.85 -15.95
CA THR A 46 9.11 12.65 -14.92
C THR A 46 9.80 11.82 -13.84
N ALA A 47 9.94 10.50 -14.03
CA ALA A 47 10.45 9.59 -13.01
C ALA A 47 11.89 9.91 -12.56
N SER A 48 12.76 10.38 -13.47
CA SER A 48 14.14 10.80 -13.13
C SER A 48 14.19 11.98 -12.13
N HIS A 49 13.11 12.75 -12.03
CA HIS A 49 12.99 13.86 -11.08
C HIS A 49 12.29 13.45 -9.77
N ARG A 50 12.01 12.17 -9.58
CA ARG A 50 11.34 11.61 -8.41
C ARG A 50 12.35 10.69 -7.68
N PRO A 51 12.87 11.11 -6.52
CA PRO A 51 13.74 10.25 -5.72
C PRO A 51 13.02 8.96 -5.32
N PRO A 52 13.76 7.88 -5.00
CA PRO A 52 13.14 6.70 -4.41
C PRO A 52 12.57 7.04 -3.02
N PRO A 53 11.64 6.23 -2.50
CA PRO A 53 11.06 6.45 -1.18
C PRO A 53 12.09 6.20 -0.06
N GLU A 54 11.97 6.94 1.03
CA GLU A 54 12.77 6.74 2.24
C GLU A 54 12.13 5.78 3.23
N LEU A 55 10.86 5.40 3.03
CA LEU A 55 10.12 4.53 3.93
C LEU A 55 9.39 3.41 3.18
N LEU A 56 9.68 2.16 3.53
CA LEU A 56 9.01 0.97 3.01
C LEU A 56 8.38 0.18 4.16
N ILE A 57 7.05 0.14 4.22
CA ILE A 57 6.30 -0.69 5.19
C ILE A 57 6.01 -2.04 4.53
N VAL A 58 6.93 -2.98 4.74
CA VAL A 58 7.01 -4.23 3.95
C VAL A 58 6.08 -5.32 4.46
N GLY A 59 5.57 -5.20 5.68
CA GLY A 59 4.75 -6.26 6.26
C GLY A 59 4.38 -5.99 7.71
N ALA A 60 3.75 -6.95 8.37
CA ALA A 60 3.25 -8.20 7.83
C ALA A 60 1.84 -8.04 7.22
N LYS A 61 1.50 -8.88 6.24
CA LYS A 61 0.11 -8.99 5.75
C LYS A 61 -0.82 -9.32 6.92
N ARG A 62 -1.90 -8.54 7.09
CA ARG A 62 -2.83 -8.63 8.24
C ARG A 62 -2.21 -8.29 9.61
N GLY A 63 -1.02 -7.67 9.64
CA GLY A 63 -0.34 -7.20 10.85
C GLY A 63 -0.64 -5.75 11.24
N GLY A 64 -1.63 -5.07 10.65
CA GLY A 64 -1.96 -3.68 11.04
C GLY A 64 -1.28 -2.58 10.21
N THR A 65 -0.52 -2.94 9.16
CA THR A 65 0.14 -2.00 8.23
C THR A 65 -0.78 -0.94 7.60
N THR A 66 -2.07 -1.24 7.41
CA THR A 66 -3.03 -0.23 6.90
C THR A 66 -3.25 0.89 7.90
N SER A 67 -3.43 0.55 9.19
CA SER A 67 -3.60 1.53 10.26
C SER A 67 -2.36 2.41 10.35
N LEU A 68 -1.17 1.80 10.45
CA LEU A 68 0.10 2.54 10.48
C LEU A 68 0.24 3.49 9.27
N TRP A 69 -0.05 3.02 8.06
CA TRP A 69 -0.01 3.86 6.86
C TRP A 69 -0.96 5.06 6.94
N GLN A 70 -2.18 4.86 7.49
CA GLN A 70 -3.16 5.94 7.64
C GLN A 70 -2.68 7.02 8.59
N TYR A 71 -2.14 6.64 9.77
CA TYR A 71 -1.59 7.62 10.72
C TYR A 71 -0.39 8.37 10.13
N LEU A 72 0.52 7.67 9.45
CA LEU A 72 1.65 8.31 8.78
C LEU A 72 1.19 9.27 7.69
N ALA A 73 0.15 8.93 6.91
CA ALA A 73 -0.40 9.78 5.87
C ALA A 73 -1.05 11.08 6.40
N GLU A 74 -1.41 11.12 7.69
CA GLU A 74 -1.90 12.34 8.35
C GLU A 74 -0.75 13.29 8.75
N HIS A 75 0.47 12.78 8.90
CA HIS A 75 1.62 13.59 9.26
C HIS A 75 2.00 14.56 8.11
N PRO A 76 2.16 15.87 8.36
CA PRO A 76 2.36 16.86 7.29
C PRO A 76 3.69 16.70 6.53
N GLY A 77 4.65 15.98 7.12
CA GLY A 77 5.91 15.58 6.51
C GLY A 77 5.83 14.35 5.60
N MET A 78 4.74 13.58 5.65
CA MET A 78 4.55 12.42 4.77
C MET A 78 3.87 12.87 3.48
N LEU A 79 4.60 12.81 2.36
CA LEU A 79 4.05 13.26 1.08
C LEU A 79 3.17 12.18 0.46
N ALA A 80 2.00 12.62 -0.01
CA ALA A 80 1.06 11.76 -0.71
C ALA A 80 1.67 11.15 -1.98
N GLN A 81 1.25 9.92 -2.28
CA GLN A 81 1.56 9.25 -3.53
C GLN A 81 0.88 9.94 -4.73
N PHE A 82 1.47 9.75 -5.90
CA PHE A 82 1.00 10.22 -7.20
C PHE A 82 0.61 9.02 -8.07
N PRO A 83 -0.32 9.16 -9.04
CA PRO A 83 -1.28 10.24 -9.17
C PRO A 83 -2.45 10.11 -8.17
N THR A 84 -2.51 9.01 -7.42
CA THR A 84 -3.59 8.72 -6.47
C THR A 84 -3.12 9.01 -5.04
N PRO A 85 -3.63 10.08 -4.40
CA PRO A 85 -3.36 10.34 -2.99
C PRO A 85 -3.82 9.15 -2.14
N ASN A 86 -3.12 8.90 -1.04
CA ASN A 86 -3.45 7.85 -0.06
C ASN A 86 -3.50 6.42 -0.61
N SER A 87 -2.93 6.17 -1.79
CA SER A 87 -2.60 4.81 -2.22
C SER A 87 -1.70 4.16 -1.17
N LYS A 88 -2.00 2.93 -0.76
CA LYS A 88 -1.24 2.25 0.29
C LYS A 88 0.11 1.76 -0.22
N GLY A 89 0.15 1.10 -1.37
CA GLY A 89 1.39 0.62 -1.97
C GLY A 89 1.19 0.12 -3.39
N THR A 90 2.30 0.01 -4.11
CA THR A 90 2.35 -0.30 -5.54
C THR A 90 2.53 -1.78 -5.83
N TYR A 91 2.91 -2.58 -4.82
CA TYR A 91 3.38 -3.97 -4.97
C TYR A 91 4.51 -4.12 -6.00
N PHE A 92 5.32 -3.07 -6.19
CA PHE A 92 6.43 -3.09 -7.15
C PHE A 92 7.48 -4.15 -6.86
N LEU A 93 7.88 -4.28 -5.59
CA LEU A 93 8.94 -5.20 -5.19
C LEU A 93 8.51 -6.68 -5.30
N SER A 94 7.21 -6.96 -5.23
CA SER A 94 6.66 -8.31 -5.32
C SER A 94 6.08 -8.66 -6.69
N GLU A 95 5.17 -7.84 -7.24
CA GLU A 95 4.32 -8.21 -8.38
C GLU A 95 4.58 -7.37 -9.63
N GLU A 96 4.92 -6.09 -9.46
CA GLU A 96 4.98 -5.13 -10.55
C GLU A 96 6.41 -4.80 -10.97
N TRP A 97 7.39 -5.63 -10.58
CA TRP A 97 8.82 -5.44 -10.86
C TRP A 97 9.11 -5.26 -12.36
N HIS A 98 8.42 -6.05 -13.20
CA HIS A 98 8.53 -6.03 -14.65
C HIS A 98 8.19 -4.66 -15.28
N ARG A 99 7.50 -3.76 -14.55
CA ARG A 99 7.20 -2.41 -15.03
C ARG A 99 8.39 -1.45 -14.96
N GLY A 100 9.45 -1.84 -14.27
CA GLY A 100 10.69 -1.09 -14.12
C GLY A 100 10.62 0.06 -13.12
N GLU A 101 11.80 0.49 -12.68
CA GLU A 101 11.97 1.52 -11.65
C GLU A 101 11.33 2.86 -12.02
N ALA A 102 11.33 3.24 -13.31
CA ALA A 102 10.68 4.46 -13.78
C ALA A 102 9.16 4.44 -13.51
N TRP A 103 8.53 3.28 -13.66
CA TRP A 103 7.13 3.11 -13.31
C TRP A 103 6.93 3.25 -11.80
N TRP A 104 7.78 2.63 -10.99
CA TRP A 104 7.69 2.72 -9.54
C TRP A 104 7.85 4.15 -9.03
N ARG A 105 8.94 4.82 -9.43
CA ARG A 105 9.24 6.23 -9.07
C ARG A 105 8.15 7.20 -9.50
N SER A 106 7.37 6.87 -10.54
CA SER A 106 6.25 7.70 -10.96
C SER A 106 5.21 7.92 -9.86
N HIS A 107 5.17 7.06 -8.83
CA HIS A 107 4.23 7.16 -7.71
C HIS A 107 4.68 8.09 -6.58
N PHE A 108 5.90 8.62 -6.61
CA PHE A 108 6.43 9.44 -5.51
C PHE A 108 6.53 10.92 -5.88
N ALA A 109 6.57 11.79 -4.87
CA ALA A 109 6.67 13.23 -5.06
C ALA A 109 7.98 13.61 -5.78
N SER A 110 7.88 14.52 -6.76
CA SER A 110 9.06 15.05 -7.46
C SER A 110 9.92 15.93 -6.55
N ARG A 111 11.19 16.11 -6.90
CA ARG A 111 12.12 17.02 -6.20
C ARG A 111 11.54 18.42 -6.00
N ARG A 112 10.77 18.93 -6.97
CA ARG A 112 10.10 20.25 -6.88
C ARG A 112 9.01 20.26 -5.80
N VAL A 113 8.16 19.22 -5.75
CA VAL A 113 7.12 19.08 -4.72
C VAL A 113 7.75 18.97 -3.34
N ARG A 114 8.81 18.14 -3.22
CA ARG A 114 9.60 17.98 -1.99
C ARG A 114 10.22 19.29 -1.52
N ALA A 115 10.86 20.05 -2.40
CA ALA A 115 11.48 21.33 -2.05
C ALA A 115 10.46 22.34 -1.52
N ARG A 116 9.29 22.44 -2.15
CA ARG A 116 8.19 23.29 -1.67
C ARG A 116 7.67 22.84 -0.31
N ALA A 117 7.48 21.53 -0.12
CA ALA A 117 7.05 21.00 1.17
C ALA A 117 8.10 21.27 2.27
N ARG A 118 9.40 21.07 1.99
CA ARG A 118 10.49 21.39 2.91
C ARG A 118 10.48 22.86 3.33
N ALA A 119 10.35 23.78 2.38
CA ALA A 119 10.28 25.21 2.68
C ALA A 119 9.08 25.59 3.56
N ARG A 120 7.94 24.91 3.37
CA ARG A 120 6.74 25.10 4.19
C ARG A 120 6.84 24.50 5.59
N LEU A 121 7.49 23.34 5.72
CA LEU A 121 7.53 22.56 6.96
C LEU A 121 8.71 22.92 7.87
N GLY A 122 9.79 23.49 7.31
CA GLY A 122 11.04 23.73 8.03
C GLY A 122 11.94 22.49 8.17
N TYR A 123 11.50 21.32 7.71
CA TYR A 123 12.25 20.06 7.75
C TYR A 123 12.05 19.23 6.47
N ALA A 124 12.90 18.23 6.25
CA ALA A 124 12.85 17.38 5.05
C ALA A 124 11.62 16.45 5.09
N PRO A 125 10.73 16.49 4.08
CA PRO A 125 9.60 15.58 4.00
C PRO A 125 10.03 14.20 3.48
N VAL A 126 9.19 13.19 3.75
CA VAL A 126 9.42 11.79 3.41
C VAL A 126 8.40 11.31 2.38
N THR A 127 8.80 10.36 1.54
CA THR A 127 7.88 9.56 0.71
C THR A 127 8.03 8.08 1.05
N GLY A 128 6.95 7.33 0.93
CA GLY A 128 6.98 5.90 1.20
C GLY A 128 5.83 5.14 0.58
N GLU A 129 5.84 3.84 0.81
CA GLU A 129 4.73 2.95 0.49
C GLU A 129 4.59 1.82 1.51
N SER A 130 3.46 1.13 1.46
CA SER A 130 3.15 -0.04 2.25
C SER A 130 2.62 -1.18 1.37
N SER A 131 3.44 -2.22 1.23
CA SER A 131 3.16 -3.40 0.42
C SER A 131 3.40 -4.64 1.29
N PRO A 132 2.41 -5.07 2.10
CA PRO A 132 2.67 -5.99 3.23
C PRO A 132 3.11 -7.42 2.87
N TYR A 133 3.04 -7.77 1.59
CA TYR A 133 3.51 -9.05 1.07
C TYR A 133 5.02 -9.05 0.83
N ASP A 134 5.65 -7.87 0.71
CA ASP A 134 7.08 -7.73 0.46
C ASP A 134 7.91 -8.37 1.58
N LEU A 135 7.43 -8.36 2.83
CA LEU A 135 8.08 -9.03 3.95
C LEU A 135 8.29 -10.53 3.66
N TYR A 136 7.30 -11.18 3.05
CA TYR A 136 7.33 -12.62 2.74
C TYR A 136 7.94 -12.93 1.37
N HIS A 137 7.76 -12.05 0.39
CA HIS A 137 8.20 -12.28 -0.98
C HIS A 137 9.73 -12.48 -1.08
N PRO A 138 10.21 -13.59 -1.67
CA PRO A 138 11.63 -13.97 -1.57
C PRO A 138 12.57 -13.00 -2.30
N LEU A 139 12.11 -12.36 -3.38
CA LEU A 139 12.92 -11.41 -4.16
C LEU A 139 12.82 -9.95 -3.68
N ALA A 140 11.85 -9.62 -2.82
CA ALA A 140 11.57 -8.23 -2.46
C ALA A 140 12.72 -7.52 -1.72
N PRO A 141 13.44 -8.16 -0.76
CA PRO A 141 14.56 -7.51 -0.08
C PRO A 141 15.69 -7.08 -1.03
N ALA A 142 16.11 -7.98 -1.92
CA ALA A 142 17.16 -7.69 -2.89
C ALA A 142 16.74 -6.61 -3.89
N ARG A 143 15.50 -6.69 -4.40
CA ARG A 143 14.91 -5.67 -5.27
C ARG A 143 14.85 -4.31 -4.58
N ALA A 144 14.46 -4.26 -3.30
CA ALA A 144 14.41 -3.03 -2.54
C ALA A 144 15.79 -2.40 -2.37
N ALA A 145 16.80 -3.20 -2.03
CA ALA A 145 18.18 -2.75 -1.89
C ALA A 145 18.76 -2.22 -3.22
N GLU A 146 18.33 -2.77 -4.36
CA GLU A 146 18.73 -2.30 -5.69
C GLU A 146 18.20 -0.89 -5.98
N VAL A 147 16.91 -0.63 -5.75
CA VAL A 147 16.27 0.62 -6.19
C VAL A 147 16.16 1.70 -5.09
N ALA A 148 16.28 1.31 -3.82
CA ALA A 148 16.16 2.19 -2.67
C ALA A 148 17.07 1.71 -1.51
N PRO A 149 18.40 1.65 -1.72
CA PRO A 149 19.35 1.15 -0.70
C PRO A 149 19.32 1.95 0.60
N ASP A 150 18.87 3.20 0.53
CA ASP A 150 18.79 4.10 1.68
C ASP A 150 17.43 4.12 2.38
N ALA A 151 16.49 3.26 2.00
CA ALA A 151 15.18 3.22 2.65
C ALA A 151 15.28 2.73 4.10
N LEU A 152 14.39 3.25 4.94
CA LEU A 152 14.02 2.68 6.23
C LEU A 152 12.92 1.65 6.00
N ILE A 153 13.10 0.47 6.57
CA ILE A 153 12.20 -0.66 6.45
C ILE A 153 11.39 -0.78 7.73
N VAL A 154 10.07 -0.93 7.60
CA VAL A 154 9.18 -1.14 8.74
C VAL A 154 8.40 -2.43 8.56
N ALA A 155 8.48 -3.30 9.58
CA ALA A 155 7.68 -4.51 9.69
C ALA A 155 6.79 -4.44 10.95
N VAL A 156 5.47 -4.41 10.73
CA VAL A 156 4.43 -4.49 11.76
C VAL A 156 4.00 -5.95 11.89
N LEU A 157 4.52 -6.62 12.91
CA LEU A 157 4.20 -8.01 13.22
C LEU A 157 2.91 -8.10 14.03
N ARG A 158 2.36 -9.30 14.15
CA ARG A 158 1.20 -9.61 14.99
C ARG A 158 1.40 -11.01 15.55
N ASN A 159 0.71 -11.39 16.62
CA ASN A 159 0.62 -12.79 16.99
C ASN A 159 0.36 -13.67 15.74
N PRO A 160 1.24 -14.66 15.44
CA PRO A 160 1.22 -15.38 14.17
C PRO A 160 -0.07 -16.20 13.97
N VAL A 161 -0.69 -16.69 15.05
CA VAL A 161 -1.97 -17.41 15.02
C VAL A 161 -3.10 -16.46 14.63
N ASP A 162 -3.19 -15.31 15.29
CA ASP A 162 -4.21 -14.32 14.98
C ASP A 162 -4.04 -13.73 13.58
N ARG A 163 -2.79 -13.54 13.15
CA ARG A 163 -2.49 -13.10 11.78
C ARG A 163 -2.93 -14.15 10.77
N ALA A 164 -2.62 -15.44 10.99
CA ALA A 164 -3.04 -16.53 10.12
C ALA A 164 -4.58 -16.59 10.01
N PHE A 165 -5.29 -16.55 11.13
CA PHE A 165 -6.76 -16.55 11.14
C PHE A 165 -7.34 -15.30 10.47
N SER A 166 -6.74 -14.12 10.68
CA SER A 166 -7.13 -12.88 9.99
C SER A 166 -6.89 -12.95 8.48
N HIS A 167 -5.82 -13.62 8.03
CA HIS A 167 -5.53 -13.87 6.63
C HIS A 167 -6.55 -14.82 6.02
N TYR A 168 -6.82 -15.94 6.69
CA TYR A 168 -7.90 -16.86 6.31
C TYR A 168 -9.25 -16.16 6.18
N LYS A 169 -9.67 -15.37 7.19
CA LYS A 169 -10.95 -14.63 7.13
C LYS A 169 -11.01 -13.66 5.96
N GLU A 170 -9.90 -13.00 5.61
CA GLU A 170 -9.83 -12.17 4.41
C GLU A 170 -10.02 -13.04 3.15
N ARG A 171 -9.32 -14.17 3.03
CA ARG A 171 -9.48 -15.05 1.87
C ARG A 171 -10.85 -15.70 1.77
N ARG A 172 -11.49 -16.07 2.88
CA ARG A 172 -12.84 -16.65 2.88
C ARG A 172 -13.90 -15.73 2.29
N ARG A 173 -13.70 -14.41 2.39
CA ARG A 173 -14.60 -13.42 1.78
C ARG A 173 -14.39 -13.27 0.27
N HIS A 174 -13.33 -13.86 -0.29
CA HIS A 174 -12.93 -13.63 -1.68
C HIS A 174 -12.74 -14.93 -2.47
N THR A 175 -11.91 -15.86 -1.99
CA THR A 175 -11.49 -17.04 -2.78
C THR A 175 -11.39 -18.35 -1.99
N GLU A 176 -11.22 -18.32 -0.67
CA GLU A 176 -11.05 -19.57 0.10
C GLU A 176 -12.41 -20.25 0.31
N THR A 177 -12.47 -21.54 -0.01
CA THR A 177 -13.68 -22.37 0.11
C THR A 177 -13.63 -23.31 1.32
N LEU A 178 -12.44 -23.61 1.82
CA LEU A 178 -12.21 -24.54 2.93
C LEU A 178 -12.51 -23.93 4.31
N SER A 179 -12.70 -24.80 5.32
CA SER A 179 -12.68 -24.38 6.72
C SER A 179 -11.26 -23.91 7.12
N PHE A 180 -11.10 -23.29 8.30
CA PHE A 180 -9.78 -22.81 8.70
C PHE A 180 -8.80 -23.96 8.92
N ALA A 181 -9.26 -25.05 9.54
CA ALA A 181 -8.45 -26.24 9.77
C ALA A 181 -8.05 -26.88 8.43
N ASP A 182 -9.01 -27.16 7.55
CA ASP A 182 -8.73 -27.77 6.23
C ASP A 182 -7.83 -26.88 5.36
N ALA A 183 -7.96 -25.55 5.46
CA ALA A 183 -7.12 -24.63 4.70
C ALA A 183 -5.66 -24.65 5.16
N ILE A 184 -5.41 -24.82 6.47
CA ILE A 184 -4.06 -24.99 7.03
C ILE A 184 -3.50 -26.36 6.63
N GLU A 185 -4.30 -27.42 6.71
CA GLU A 185 -3.87 -28.77 6.31
C GLU A 185 -3.51 -28.84 4.81
N ALA A 186 -4.23 -28.10 3.96
CA ALA A 186 -3.96 -28.02 2.54
C ALA A 186 -2.80 -27.09 2.15
N GLU A 187 -2.34 -26.20 3.05
CA GLU A 187 -1.34 -25.17 2.76
C GLU A 187 0.00 -25.75 2.24
N PRO A 188 0.61 -26.77 2.86
CA PRO A 188 1.88 -27.32 2.38
C PRO A 188 1.79 -27.81 0.94
N ALA A 189 0.74 -28.56 0.60
CA ALA A 189 0.54 -29.07 -0.76
C ALA A 189 0.24 -27.95 -1.78
N ARG A 190 -0.50 -26.90 -1.38
CA ARG A 190 -0.81 -25.76 -2.25
C ARG A 190 0.42 -24.90 -2.55
N THR A 191 1.36 -24.82 -1.61
CA THR A 191 2.51 -23.91 -1.69
C THR A 191 3.82 -24.59 -2.09
N GLU A 192 3.80 -25.91 -2.27
CA GLU A 192 4.96 -26.71 -2.64
C GLU A 192 5.62 -26.22 -3.93
N GLY A 193 6.92 -25.91 -3.85
CA GLY A 193 7.71 -25.45 -4.99
C GLY A 193 7.42 -24.02 -5.45
N GLU A 194 6.49 -23.30 -4.82
CA GLU A 194 6.09 -21.96 -5.27
C GLU A 194 7.22 -20.94 -5.06
N THR A 195 7.96 -21.02 -3.95
CA THR A 195 9.12 -20.15 -3.71
C THR A 195 10.21 -20.38 -4.75
N GLU A 196 10.50 -21.63 -5.09
CA GLU A 196 11.47 -22.03 -6.10
C GLU A 196 11.06 -21.52 -7.49
N ARG A 197 9.77 -21.62 -7.84
CA ARG A 197 9.23 -21.06 -9.09
C ARG A 197 9.41 -19.55 -9.16
N ILE A 198 9.13 -18.82 -8.07
CA ILE A 198 9.34 -17.35 -8.00
C ILE A 198 10.82 -17.00 -8.18
N LEU A 199 11.72 -17.77 -7.57
CA LEU A 199 13.17 -17.54 -7.68
C LEU A 199 13.70 -17.85 -9.10
N ALA A 200 13.16 -18.87 -9.76
CA ALA A 200 13.56 -19.28 -11.10
C ALA A 200 13.06 -18.33 -12.20
N ASP A 201 11.84 -17.79 -12.04
CA ASP A 201 11.25 -16.81 -12.94
C ASP A 201 10.79 -15.57 -12.15
N PRO A 202 11.58 -14.48 -12.15
CA PRO A 202 11.21 -13.24 -11.46
C PRO A 202 9.90 -12.57 -11.93
N ALA A 203 9.32 -13.00 -13.07
CA ALA A 203 8.01 -12.54 -13.55
C ALA A 203 6.86 -13.45 -13.10
N TYR A 204 7.15 -14.62 -12.52
CA TYR A 204 6.14 -15.55 -12.03
C TYR A 204 5.40 -15.01 -10.81
N LEU A 205 4.07 -14.95 -10.91
CA LEU A 205 3.18 -14.52 -9.83
C LEU A 205 2.45 -15.72 -9.24
N SER A 206 2.81 -16.08 -8.02
CA SER A 206 2.18 -17.17 -7.30
C SER A 206 0.97 -16.71 -6.48
N PHE A 207 -0.21 -17.18 -6.87
CA PHE A 207 -1.41 -16.99 -6.06
C PHE A 207 -1.32 -17.74 -4.73
N ALA A 208 -0.87 -19.00 -4.75
CA ALA A 208 -0.80 -19.84 -3.57
C ALA A 208 0.20 -19.27 -2.54
N HIS A 209 1.40 -18.90 -2.97
CA HIS A 209 2.41 -18.28 -2.10
C HIS A 209 1.93 -16.95 -1.51
N ARG A 210 1.11 -16.16 -2.21
CA ARG A 210 0.61 -14.88 -1.71
C ARG A 210 -0.62 -15.01 -0.81
N HIS A 211 -1.51 -15.93 -1.13
CA HIS A 211 -2.87 -15.94 -0.59
C HIS A 211 -3.23 -17.23 0.17
N GLN A 212 -2.50 -18.32 0.00
CA GLN A 212 -2.79 -19.60 0.66
C GLN A 212 -1.72 -20.03 1.67
N SER A 213 -0.66 -19.23 1.84
CA SER A 213 0.34 -19.36 2.91
C SER A 213 -0.16 -18.68 4.20
N TYR A 214 -1.06 -19.33 4.92
CA TYR A 214 -1.62 -18.85 6.18
C TYR A 214 -0.66 -19.03 7.34
N VAL A 215 0.06 -20.14 7.46
CA VAL A 215 1.02 -20.42 8.54
C VAL A 215 2.39 -19.85 8.18
N ASP A 216 2.85 -20.04 6.95
CA ASP A 216 4.22 -19.67 6.55
C ASP A 216 4.48 -18.16 6.63
N GLN A 217 3.49 -17.33 6.29
CA GLN A 217 3.56 -15.87 6.49
C GLN A 217 3.59 -15.45 7.98
N GLY A 218 3.50 -16.39 8.92
CA GLY A 218 3.67 -16.19 10.36
C GLY A 218 5.07 -16.57 10.88
N ARG A 219 5.91 -17.19 10.05
CA ARG A 219 7.29 -17.56 10.38
C ARG A 219 8.22 -16.36 10.16
N TYR A 220 8.11 -15.34 11.02
CA TYR A 220 8.76 -14.02 10.81
C TYR A 220 10.29 -14.04 10.77
N ALA A 221 10.95 -14.88 11.58
CA ALA A 221 12.40 -14.89 11.69
C ALA A 221 13.14 -15.02 10.33
N PRO A 222 12.85 -16.04 9.49
CA PRO A 222 13.52 -16.15 8.18
C PRO A 222 13.18 -14.99 7.22
N MET A 223 11.99 -14.41 7.30
CA MET A 223 11.64 -13.22 6.51
C MET A 223 12.48 -12.02 6.93
N LEU A 224 12.49 -11.72 8.23
CA LEU A 224 13.24 -10.60 8.81
C LEU A 224 14.74 -10.73 8.57
N GLN A 225 15.29 -11.94 8.63
CA GLN A 225 16.71 -12.16 8.36
C GLN A 225 17.09 -11.66 6.96
N ARG A 226 16.29 -11.97 5.92
CA ARG A 226 16.56 -11.46 4.56
C ARG A 226 16.55 -9.94 4.46
N TRP A 227 15.70 -9.27 5.25
CA TRP A 227 15.66 -7.81 5.31
C TRP A 227 16.85 -7.23 6.09
N PHE A 228 17.27 -7.88 7.18
CA PHE A 228 18.48 -7.50 7.91
C PHE A 228 19.75 -7.70 7.07
N ASP A 229 19.81 -8.78 6.27
CA ASP A 229 20.94 -9.03 5.38
C ASP A 229 21.03 -7.96 4.27
N ALA A 230 19.89 -7.47 3.79
CA ALA A 230 19.82 -6.48 2.71
C ALA A 230 20.04 -5.03 3.19
N PHE A 231 19.58 -4.65 4.38
CA PHE A 231 19.57 -3.26 4.86
C PHE A 231 20.36 -3.00 6.14
N GLY A 232 20.81 -4.06 6.82
CA GLY A 232 21.33 -3.98 8.19
C GLY A 232 20.22 -3.81 9.24
N ARG A 233 20.53 -4.13 10.49
CA ARG A 233 19.56 -4.03 11.60
C ARG A 233 19.12 -2.59 11.89
N ASP A 234 20.02 -1.63 11.73
CA ASP A 234 19.76 -0.22 12.07
C ASP A 234 18.74 0.48 11.16
N ARG A 235 18.49 -0.08 9.97
CA ARG A 235 17.50 0.43 9.01
C ARG A 235 16.19 -0.35 9.03
N VAL A 236 16.06 -1.39 9.86
CA VAL A 236 14.87 -2.24 9.91
C VAL A 236 14.20 -2.10 11.28
N LEU A 237 13.12 -1.34 11.32
CA LEU A 237 12.26 -1.23 12.49
C LEU A 237 11.24 -2.38 12.50
N VAL A 238 11.22 -3.13 13.59
CA VAL A 238 10.22 -4.16 13.85
C VAL A 238 9.34 -3.69 15.01
N VAL A 239 8.04 -3.60 14.77
CA VAL A 239 7.04 -3.23 15.78
C VAL A 239 5.98 -4.32 15.84
N THR A 240 5.37 -4.53 17.01
CA THR A 240 4.21 -5.41 17.11
C THR A 240 2.92 -4.60 17.00
N ALA A 241 1.89 -5.19 16.39
CA ALA A 241 0.58 -4.58 16.28
C ALA A 241 -0.04 -4.38 17.66
N GLU A 242 0.23 -5.30 18.59
CA GLU A 242 -0.24 -5.28 19.96
C GLU A 242 0.31 -4.06 20.73
N GLU A 243 1.61 -3.77 20.62
CA GLU A 243 2.21 -2.54 21.17
C GLU A 243 1.65 -1.31 20.45
N PHE A 244 1.60 -1.36 19.12
CA PHE A 244 1.11 -0.23 18.31
C PHE A 244 -0.34 0.15 18.63
N TYR A 245 -1.23 -0.81 18.89
CA TYR A 245 -2.61 -0.51 19.24
C TYR A 245 -2.83 -0.15 20.71
N ALA A 246 -1.87 -0.48 21.59
CA ALA A 246 -1.94 -0.08 22.99
C ALA A 246 -1.66 1.42 23.18
N ASP A 247 -0.81 2.00 22.34
CA ASP A 247 -0.46 3.43 22.33
C ASP A 247 -0.18 3.93 20.89
N PRO A 248 -1.23 4.24 20.11
CA PRO A 248 -1.15 4.49 18.66
C PRO A 248 -0.58 5.85 18.23
#